data_AF-A0A7V5AS60-F1
#
_entry.id   AF-A0A7V5AS60-F1
#
_cell.length_a   1.000
_cell.length_b   1.000
_cell.length_c   1.000
_cell.angle_alpha   90.00
_cell.angle_beta   90.00
_cell.angle_gamma   90.00
#
_symmetry.space_group_name_H-M   'P 1'
#
loop_
_entity.id
_entity.type
_entity.pdbx_description
1 polymer ?
#
loop_
_entity_poly.entity_id
_entity_poly.type
_entity_poly.pdbx_seq_one_letter_code
_entity_poly.pdbx_strand_id
1 'polypeptide(L)'
;MTDEIKKREKEQKDAKKFLEENKIDPTPTNILKYRLWKECNEECPYTGKKISFESLFGDAPQFDIEHIIPFSRSLDNSFTNKTLCCVEENAKKGNKTPYEAYYGTDKWQEILSRVGKFNSDFKNQKLKLFQKVLDESDDFANSQLRDTAYAATEASKYLAHLYGGIVDSSGKRRIEAVKGQVTSHIRRVLGLNTILGENPESRKEIDEKEAEKSREDHRHHAIDAIAIALTTPSMVKKLSEAAKSAGHLHPKARCRYFKRFAPVEPPCENFVEKVHNIIENIKTSYRVSRKVRGPLHEETYYFPRDKKGHKKEVGECVHIRKRLDELTSENIENIVDKTVRECVEAKLKELGKTSPKEAFKQESNLPRHKNGKIIRKVRIRKNLSVFPVGEGSRKRYVANASNHHMEIVETTKGGKKEWEGYVVTTYEAMQRLKNKEPIIKRDFGEGKKFVFSLACGEIIELDEVDEKRQKILDENGNPKRGLYRIRTVPQSKQIRFVPINDARKITQIPKQGMTAKPETLRERNCQKVIITPLGEVRKAND
;
A
#
# COMPACT_ATOMS: atom_id res chain seq x y z
N MET A 1 17.48 -18.67 -28.42
CA MET A 1 16.73 -19.26 -27.29
C MET A 1 17.72 -19.45 -26.16
N THR A 2 17.54 -18.79 -25.01
CA THR A 2 18.54 -18.74 -23.93
C THR A 2 18.66 -20.09 -23.22
N ASP A 3 19.86 -20.44 -22.73
CA ASP A 3 20.14 -21.73 -22.06
C ASP A 3 19.25 -21.96 -20.80
N GLU A 4 18.82 -20.88 -20.15
CA GLU A 4 17.86 -20.92 -19.04
C GLU A 4 16.47 -21.43 -19.46
N ILE A 5 16.01 -21.13 -20.67
CA ILE A 5 14.70 -21.60 -21.17
C ILE A 5 14.77 -23.12 -21.41
N LYS A 6 15.86 -23.59 -22.02
CA LYS A 6 16.10 -25.02 -22.25
C LYS A 6 16.19 -25.82 -20.94
N LYS A 7 16.86 -25.28 -19.91
CA LYS A 7 16.94 -25.89 -18.58
C LYS A 7 15.54 -26.05 -17.95
N ARG A 8 14.71 -25.01 -18.03
CA ARG A 8 13.33 -25.04 -17.48
C ARG A 8 12.42 -26.01 -18.23
N GLU A 9 12.50 -26.04 -19.55
CA GLU A 9 11.74 -27.00 -20.38
C GLU A 9 12.13 -28.44 -20.04
N LYS A 10 13.43 -28.70 -19.82
CA LYS A 10 13.93 -29.99 -19.37
C LYS A 10 13.40 -30.37 -17.98
N GLU A 11 13.52 -29.49 -16.99
CA GLU A 11 12.97 -29.72 -15.64
C GLU A 11 11.46 -30.02 -15.66
N GLN A 12 10.71 -29.33 -16.52
CA GLN A 12 9.27 -29.55 -16.67
C GLN A 12 8.96 -30.90 -17.32
N LYS A 13 9.75 -31.31 -18.31
CA LYS A 13 9.64 -32.63 -18.95
C LYS A 13 9.98 -33.76 -17.99
N ASP A 14 11.04 -33.60 -17.20
CA ASP A 14 11.47 -34.58 -16.20
C ASP A 14 10.42 -34.74 -15.08
N ALA A 15 9.83 -33.62 -14.63
CA ALA A 15 8.73 -33.63 -13.67
C ALA A 15 7.50 -34.36 -14.23
N LYS A 16 7.11 -34.09 -15.48
CA LYS A 16 5.96 -34.74 -16.12
C LYS A 16 6.16 -36.25 -16.21
N LYS A 17 7.34 -36.68 -16.68
CA LYS A 17 7.71 -38.10 -16.79
C LYS A 17 7.65 -38.81 -15.43
N PHE A 18 8.23 -38.21 -14.39
CA PHE A 18 8.20 -38.79 -13.04
C PHE A 18 6.78 -38.97 -12.51
N LEU A 19 5.91 -37.98 -12.70
CA LEU A 19 4.52 -38.05 -12.25
C LEU A 19 3.75 -39.15 -12.98
N GLU A 20 3.91 -39.25 -14.30
CA GLU A 20 3.28 -40.29 -15.12
C GLU A 20 3.74 -41.71 -14.72
N GLU A 21 5.05 -41.91 -14.50
CA GLU A 21 5.62 -43.20 -14.05
C GLU A 21 5.06 -43.64 -12.69
N ASN A 22 4.74 -42.68 -11.82
CA ASN A 22 4.17 -42.94 -10.50
C ASN A 22 2.63 -42.83 -10.46
N LYS A 23 1.97 -42.85 -11.63
CA LYS A 23 0.49 -42.81 -11.75
C LYS A 23 -0.16 -41.57 -11.12
N ILE A 24 0.53 -40.44 -11.12
CA ILE A 24 0.00 -39.13 -10.70
C ILE A 24 -0.24 -38.28 -11.95
N ASP A 25 -1.42 -37.69 -12.04
CA ASP A 25 -1.75 -36.80 -13.17
C ASP A 25 -0.82 -35.56 -13.17
N PRO A 26 -0.09 -35.26 -14.27
CA PRO A 26 0.85 -34.15 -14.37
C PRO A 26 0.15 -32.78 -14.50
N THR A 27 -0.71 -32.45 -13.55
CA THR A 27 -1.33 -31.12 -13.44
C THR A 27 -0.27 -30.05 -13.15
N PRO A 28 -0.53 -28.76 -13.48
CA PRO A 28 0.38 -27.67 -13.14
C PRO A 28 0.75 -27.61 -11.65
N THR A 29 -0.19 -27.98 -10.78
CA THR A 29 0.02 -28.04 -9.33
C THR A 29 0.95 -29.20 -8.94
N ASN A 30 0.75 -30.39 -9.49
CA ASN A 30 1.59 -31.55 -9.18
C ASN A 30 3.02 -31.39 -9.72
N ILE A 31 3.16 -30.81 -10.92
CA ILE A 31 4.46 -30.42 -11.47
C ILE A 31 5.16 -29.43 -10.54
N LEU A 32 4.42 -28.44 -10.02
CA LEU A 32 4.97 -27.48 -9.07
C LEU A 32 5.37 -28.13 -7.75
N LYS A 33 4.55 -29.03 -7.18
CA LYS A 33 4.88 -29.81 -5.99
C LYS A 33 6.17 -30.60 -6.17
N TYR A 34 6.30 -31.31 -7.29
CA TYR A 34 7.51 -32.08 -7.61
C TYR A 34 8.76 -31.19 -7.67
N ARG A 35 8.67 -30.04 -8.36
CA ARG A 35 9.80 -29.11 -8.47
C ARG A 35 10.21 -28.53 -7.12
N LEU A 36 9.26 -28.16 -6.28
CA LEU A 36 9.54 -27.66 -4.93
C LEU A 36 10.08 -28.76 -4.02
N TRP A 37 9.61 -30.00 -4.18
CA TRP A 37 10.09 -31.17 -3.44
C TRP A 37 11.57 -31.45 -3.70
N LYS A 38 11.98 -31.43 -4.97
CA LYS A 38 13.39 -31.59 -5.34
C LYS A 38 14.24 -30.38 -4.94
N GLU A 39 13.69 -29.17 -5.00
CA GLU A 39 14.38 -27.96 -4.56
C GLU A 39 14.70 -28.00 -3.06
N CYS A 40 13.77 -28.43 -2.21
CA CYS A 40 13.95 -28.47 -0.76
C CYS A 40 14.63 -29.76 -0.27
N ASN A 41 15.27 -30.52 -1.16
CA ASN A 41 15.93 -31.80 -0.88
C ASN A 41 15.02 -32.78 -0.10
N GLU A 42 13.74 -32.82 -0.45
CA GLU A 42 12.75 -33.74 0.12
C GLU A 42 12.59 -33.55 1.64
N GLU A 43 12.88 -32.34 2.14
CA GLU A 43 12.78 -31.99 3.55
C GLU A 43 11.99 -30.70 3.72
N CYS A 44 11.09 -30.67 4.70
CA CYS A 44 10.31 -29.48 5.02
C CYS A 44 11.22 -28.38 5.56
N PRO A 45 11.26 -27.19 4.94
CA PRO A 45 12.12 -26.09 5.39
C PRO A 45 11.77 -25.59 6.79
N TYR A 46 10.49 -25.66 7.17
CA TYR A 46 10.01 -25.14 8.45
C TYR A 46 10.21 -26.10 9.62
N THR A 47 10.12 -27.41 9.38
CA THR A 47 10.09 -28.42 10.45
C THR A 47 11.22 -29.43 10.39
N GLY A 48 11.90 -29.57 9.27
CA GLY A 48 12.90 -30.63 9.04
C GLY A 48 12.32 -32.02 8.82
N LYS A 49 10.99 -32.18 8.81
CA LYS A 49 10.37 -33.47 8.51
C LYS A 49 10.68 -33.87 7.06
N LYS A 50 11.08 -35.13 6.85
CA LYS A 50 11.24 -35.69 5.51
C LYS A 50 9.89 -35.78 4.79
N ILE A 51 9.91 -35.46 3.52
CA ILE A 51 8.76 -35.46 2.62
C ILE A 51 8.93 -36.69 1.72
N SER A 52 8.16 -37.75 1.97
CA SER A 52 8.11 -38.90 1.08
C SER A 52 7.17 -38.62 -0.08
N PHE A 53 7.19 -39.48 -1.08
CA PHE A 53 6.26 -39.41 -2.20
C PHE A 53 4.80 -39.49 -1.72
N GLU A 54 4.50 -40.44 -0.83
CA GLU A 54 3.16 -40.69 -0.29
C GLU A 54 2.67 -39.51 0.56
N SER A 55 3.56 -38.89 1.35
CA SER A 55 3.17 -37.76 2.20
C SER A 55 2.95 -36.45 1.43
N LEU A 56 3.34 -36.39 0.16
CA LEU A 56 3.14 -35.25 -0.73
C LEU A 56 2.03 -35.46 -1.78
N PHE A 57 1.94 -36.66 -2.36
CA PHE A 57 1.05 -37.00 -3.47
C PHE A 57 -0.02 -38.05 -3.15
N GLY A 58 0.04 -38.69 -1.98
CA GLY A 58 -0.95 -39.68 -1.58
C GLY A 58 -2.31 -39.09 -1.18
N ASP A 59 -3.24 -39.95 -0.78
CA ASP A 59 -4.64 -39.58 -0.50
C ASP A 59 -4.83 -38.61 0.68
N ALA A 60 -3.87 -38.61 1.62
CA ALA A 60 -3.86 -37.73 2.78
C ALA A 60 -2.52 -36.96 2.86
N PRO A 61 -2.31 -35.94 2.01
CA PRO A 61 -1.04 -35.23 1.95
C PRO A 61 -0.80 -34.44 3.24
N GLN A 62 0.37 -34.65 3.84
CA GLN A 62 0.80 -33.96 5.06
C GLN A 62 1.53 -32.65 4.75
N PHE A 63 1.94 -32.47 3.50
CA PHE A 63 2.66 -31.31 3.00
C PHE A 63 1.92 -30.67 1.83
N ASP A 64 1.96 -29.35 1.76
CA ASP A 64 1.40 -28.61 0.65
C ASP A 64 2.26 -27.41 0.27
N ILE A 65 1.92 -26.80 -0.86
CA ILE A 65 2.56 -25.58 -1.33
C ILE A 65 2.19 -24.43 -0.40
N GLU A 66 3.21 -23.74 0.10
CA GLU A 66 3.07 -22.55 0.93
C GLU A 66 3.72 -21.33 0.26
N HIS A 67 3.10 -20.17 0.43
CA HIS A 67 3.69 -18.89 0.07
C HIS A 67 4.60 -18.39 1.20
N ILE A 68 5.90 -18.26 0.92
CA ILE A 68 6.91 -17.79 1.89
C ILE A 68 6.42 -16.47 2.49
N ILE A 69 6.18 -15.48 1.63
CA ILE A 69 5.43 -14.28 1.97
C ILE A 69 3.96 -14.50 1.58
N PRO A 70 2.99 -14.36 2.50
CA PRO A 70 1.58 -14.63 2.21
C PRO A 70 1.09 -13.93 0.94
N PHE A 71 0.30 -14.63 0.14
CA PHE A 71 -0.22 -14.08 -1.12
C PHE A 71 -1.09 -12.83 -0.90
N SER A 72 -1.89 -12.80 0.17
CA SER A 72 -2.69 -11.64 0.60
C SER A 72 -1.87 -10.39 0.90
N ARG A 73 -0.56 -10.54 1.09
CA ARG A 73 0.38 -9.46 1.38
C ARG A 73 1.20 -9.12 0.14
N SER A 74 1.87 -10.10 -0.46
CA SER A 74 2.79 -9.85 -1.59
C SER A 74 2.15 -9.81 -2.98
N LEU A 75 0.96 -10.42 -3.15
CA LEU A 75 0.38 -10.80 -4.44
C LEU A 75 1.34 -11.59 -5.34
N ASP A 76 2.41 -12.16 -4.77
CA ASP A 76 3.45 -12.84 -5.51
C ASP A 76 3.17 -14.34 -5.55
N ASN A 77 2.62 -14.80 -6.68
CA ASN A 77 2.37 -16.21 -6.94
C ASN A 77 3.53 -16.91 -7.68
N SER A 78 4.69 -16.27 -7.79
CA SER A 78 5.87 -16.82 -8.48
C SER A 78 6.43 -18.05 -7.78
N PHE A 79 7.22 -18.83 -8.52
CA PHE A 79 7.98 -19.96 -7.97
C PHE A 79 8.94 -19.52 -6.84
N THR A 80 9.51 -18.31 -6.95
CA THR A 80 10.44 -17.75 -5.97
C THR A 80 9.77 -17.47 -4.63
N ASN A 81 8.46 -17.24 -4.58
CA ASN A 81 7.74 -17.03 -3.33
C ASN A 81 7.02 -18.29 -2.82
N LYS A 82 7.32 -19.47 -3.37
CA LYS A 82 6.68 -20.74 -2.98
C LYS A 82 7.67 -21.74 -2.43
N THR A 83 7.22 -22.58 -1.52
CA THR A 83 7.97 -23.73 -0.98
C THR A 83 7.00 -24.81 -0.52
N LEU A 84 7.48 -25.97 -0.07
CA LEU A 84 6.65 -26.94 0.65
C LEU A 84 6.67 -26.67 2.16
N CYS A 85 5.55 -26.95 2.83
CA CYS A 85 5.44 -26.88 4.29
C CYS A 85 4.45 -27.94 4.79
N CYS A 86 4.62 -28.39 6.04
CA CYS A 86 3.60 -29.21 6.71
C CYS A 86 2.29 -28.41 6.80
N VAL A 87 1.14 -29.03 6.53
CA VAL A 87 -0.17 -28.36 6.57
C VAL A 87 -0.43 -27.70 7.93
N GLU A 88 -0.13 -28.40 9.03
CA GLU A 88 -0.29 -27.87 10.39
C GLU A 88 0.62 -26.68 10.69
N GLU A 89 1.87 -26.73 10.23
CA GLU A 89 2.84 -25.67 10.48
C GLU A 89 2.52 -24.45 9.62
N ASN A 90 2.02 -24.66 8.40
CA ASN A 90 1.49 -23.61 7.55
C ASN A 90 0.30 -22.89 8.23
N ALA A 91 -0.65 -23.66 8.79
CA ALA A 91 -1.78 -23.10 9.53
C ALA A 91 -1.33 -22.27 10.75
N LYS A 92 -0.25 -22.67 11.45
CA LYS A 92 0.33 -21.90 12.56
C LYS A 92 0.98 -20.60 12.10
N LYS A 93 1.69 -20.61 10.96
CA LYS A 93 2.26 -19.40 10.36
C LYS A 93 1.16 -18.42 9.95
N GLY A 94 0.12 -18.92 9.27
CA GLY A 94 -1.00 -18.12 8.79
C GLY A 94 -0.56 -16.94 7.90
N ASN A 95 -1.17 -15.78 8.06
CA ASN A 95 -0.87 -14.57 7.26
C ASN A 95 0.40 -13.81 7.72
N LYS A 96 1.38 -14.51 8.32
CA LYS A 96 2.67 -13.93 8.75
C LYS A 96 3.80 -14.32 7.80
N THR A 97 4.86 -13.53 7.76
CA THR A 97 6.13 -13.92 7.12
C THR A 97 6.90 -14.90 8.00
N PRO A 98 7.91 -15.63 7.47
CA PRO A 98 8.74 -16.51 8.29
C PRO A 98 9.49 -15.71 9.36
N TYR A 99 9.98 -14.51 9.02
CA TYR A 99 10.58 -13.60 9.99
C TYR A 99 9.61 -13.28 11.13
N GLU A 100 8.38 -12.84 10.84
CA GLU A 100 7.39 -12.50 11.87
C GLU A 100 6.96 -13.69 12.74
N ALA A 101 6.95 -14.90 12.16
CA ALA A 101 6.50 -16.10 12.83
C ALA A 101 7.59 -16.76 13.69
N TYR A 102 8.85 -16.71 13.24
CA TYR A 102 9.92 -17.54 13.81
C TYR A 102 11.15 -16.74 14.29
N TYR A 103 11.31 -15.47 13.93
CA TYR A 103 12.46 -14.68 14.39
C TYR A 103 12.49 -14.60 15.93
N GLY A 104 13.65 -14.90 16.51
CA GLY A 104 13.84 -14.98 17.96
C GLY A 104 13.37 -16.29 18.61
N THR A 105 12.93 -17.28 17.82
CA THR A 105 12.67 -18.65 18.31
C THR A 105 13.84 -19.57 18.01
N ASP A 106 13.96 -20.67 18.76
CA ASP A 106 15.02 -21.67 18.56
C ASP A 106 15.00 -22.28 17.15
N LYS A 107 13.83 -22.33 16.51
CA LYS A 107 13.66 -22.85 15.14
C LYS A 107 14.27 -21.94 14.07
N TRP A 108 14.51 -20.65 14.35
CA TRP A 108 14.86 -19.66 13.33
C TRP A 108 16.12 -20.04 12.53
N GLN A 109 17.19 -20.38 13.24
CA GLN A 109 18.48 -20.71 12.61
C GLN A 109 18.41 -22.03 11.84
N GLU A 110 17.64 -23.00 12.33
CA GLU A 110 17.43 -24.26 11.63
C GLU A 110 16.71 -24.06 10.29
N ILE A 111 15.66 -23.22 10.27
CA ILE A 111 14.93 -22.90 9.04
C ILE A 111 15.88 -22.28 8.01
N LEU A 112 16.66 -21.27 8.41
CA LEU A 112 17.60 -20.61 7.51
C LEU A 112 18.69 -21.57 7.01
N SER A 113 19.17 -22.48 7.86
CA SER A 113 20.13 -23.52 7.49
C SER A 113 19.56 -24.47 6.44
N ARG A 114 18.31 -24.94 6.59
CA ARG A 114 17.63 -25.79 5.59
C ARG A 114 17.43 -25.06 4.27
N VAL A 115 16.94 -23.81 4.30
CA VAL A 115 16.75 -23.00 3.09
C VAL A 115 18.08 -22.70 2.39
N GLY A 116 19.15 -22.48 3.15
CA GLY A 116 20.52 -22.29 2.64
C GLY A 116 21.11 -23.51 1.93
N LYS A 117 20.46 -24.67 2.00
CA LYS A 117 20.83 -25.92 1.32
C LYS A 117 19.96 -26.24 0.10
N PHE A 118 19.01 -25.39 -0.27
CA PHE A 118 18.13 -25.65 -1.43
C PHE A 118 18.92 -25.89 -2.72
N ASN A 119 18.49 -26.89 -3.48
CA ASN A 119 19.08 -27.24 -4.77
C ASN A 119 18.40 -26.46 -5.91
N SER A 120 18.68 -25.16 -6.00
CA SER A 120 18.02 -24.25 -6.95
C SER A 120 18.77 -22.94 -7.12
N ASP A 121 18.74 -22.38 -8.34
CA ASP A 121 19.30 -21.05 -8.65
C ASP A 121 18.56 -19.94 -7.87
N PHE A 122 17.34 -20.22 -7.40
CA PHE A 122 16.52 -19.30 -6.61
C PHE A 122 16.84 -19.30 -5.12
N LYS A 123 17.76 -20.15 -4.66
CA LYS A 123 18.12 -20.30 -3.24
C LYS A 123 18.34 -18.97 -2.53
N ASN A 124 19.21 -18.12 -3.07
CA ASN A 124 19.54 -16.84 -2.44
C ASN A 124 18.36 -15.86 -2.44
N GLN A 125 17.47 -15.94 -3.43
CA GLN A 125 16.26 -15.12 -3.48
C GLN A 125 15.24 -15.59 -2.43
N LYS A 126 15.03 -16.90 -2.32
CA LYS A 126 14.17 -17.51 -1.29
C LYS A 126 14.69 -17.21 0.10
N LEU A 127 15.99 -17.38 0.36
CA LEU A 127 16.60 -17.06 1.65
C LEU A 127 16.35 -15.61 2.06
N LYS A 128 16.49 -14.67 1.12
CA LYS A 128 16.14 -13.26 1.35
C LYS A 128 14.67 -13.07 1.70
N LEU A 129 13.75 -13.77 1.04
CA LEU A 129 12.32 -13.72 1.38
C LEU A 129 12.03 -14.28 2.77
N PHE A 130 12.70 -15.37 3.18
CA PHE A 130 12.57 -15.91 4.53
C PHE A 130 13.00 -14.89 5.60
N GLN A 131 14.09 -14.15 5.33
CA GLN A 131 14.62 -13.12 6.22
C GLN A 131 13.93 -11.75 6.08
N LYS A 132 12.99 -11.60 5.14
CA LYS A 132 12.42 -10.30 4.80
C LYS A 132 11.51 -9.80 5.92
N VAL A 133 11.86 -8.62 6.43
CA VAL A 133 10.94 -7.77 7.19
C VAL A 133 10.10 -7.02 6.17
N LEU A 134 8.81 -7.34 6.09
CA LEU A 134 7.92 -6.59 5.24
C LEU A 134 7.63 -5.23 5.88
N ASP A 135 7.81 -4.18 5.08
CA ASP A 135 7.11 -2.92 5.32
C ASP A 135 5.82 -2.88 4.49
N GLU A 136 4.96 -1.90 4.77
CA GLU A 136 3.71 -1.70 4.03
C GLU A 136 3.94 -1.34 2.54
N SER A 137 5.17 -1.09 2.08
CA SER A 137 5.47 -0.66 0.70
C SER A 137 5.77 -1.85 -0.23
N ASP A 138 6.31 -2.93 0.33
CA ASP A 138 6.67 -4.15 -0.39
C ASP A 138 5.47 -4.93 -0.94
N ASP A 139 4.36 -4.94 -0.19
CA ASP A 139 3.10 -5.62 -0.53
C ASP A 139 2.44 -5.08 -1.82
N PHE A 140 2.78 -3.85 -2.23
CA PHE A 140 2.19 -3.15 -3.38
C PHE A 140 3.06 -3.21 -4.66
N ALA A 141 4.37 -3.42 -4.55
CA ALA A 141 5.31 -3.18 -5.65
C ALA A 141 5.29 -4.27 -6.75
N ASN A 142 5.11 -5.54 -6.39
CA ASN A 142 5.27 -6.67 -7.33
C ASN A 142 4.08 -6.86 -8.29
N SER A 143 2.84 -6.56 -7.87
CA SER A 143 1.66 -6.63 -8.74
C SER A 143 1.67 -5.52 -9.79
N GLN A 144 2.00 -4.29 -9.38
CA GLN A 144 2.06 -3.11 -10.26
C GLN A 144 3.06 -3.28 -11.42
N LEU A 145 4.19 -3.97 -11.22
CA LEU A 145 5.21 -4.14 -12.27
C LEU A 145 4.73 -4.95 -13.48
N ARG A 146 3.88 -5.97 -13.29
CA ARG A 146 3.33 -6.76 -14.41
C ARG A 146 2.21 -5.99 -15.11
N ASP A 147 1.33 -5.37 -14.33
CA ASP A 147 0.20 -4.60 -14.85
C ASP A 147 0.67 -3.39 -15.66
N THR A 148 1.73 -2.71 -15.23
CA THR A 148 2.33 -1.57 -15.96
C THR A 148 2.97 -1.99 -17.28
N ALA A 149 3.63 -3.15 -17.34
CA ALA A 149 4.20 -3.66 -18.59
C ALA A 149 3.12 -4.04 -19.61
N TYR A 150 2.03 -4.67 -19.13
CA TYR A 150 0.88 -4.98 -19.97
C TYR A 150 0.20 -3.70 -20.47
N ALA A 151 -0.07 -2.74 -19.59
CA ALA A 151 -0.69 -1.46 -19.95
C ALA A 151 0.15 -0.68 -21.00
N ALA A 152 1.48 -0.64 -20.85
CA ALA A 152 2.35 -0.01 -21.83
C ALA A 152 2.30 -0.71 -23.20
N THR A 153 2.18 -2.04 -23.21
CA THR A 153 2.06 -2.83 -24.44
C THR A 153 0.74 -2.53 -25.16
N GLU A 154 -0.38 -2.55 -24.43
CA GLU A 154 -1.69 -2.24 -24.99
C GLU A 154 -1.82 -0.78 -25.43
N ALA A 155 -1.28 0.17 -24.65
CA ALA A 155 -1.22 1.57 -25.07
C ALA A 155 -0.40 1.75 -26.35
N SER A 156 0.71 1.02 -26.51
CA SER A 156 1.52 1.05 -27.73
C SER A 156 0.75 0.53 -28.94
N LYS A 157 0.00 -0.58 -28.79
CA LYS A 157 -0.87 -1.11 -29.84
C LYS A 157 -2.00 -0.15 -30.18
N TYR A 158 -2.61 0.47 -29.18
CA TYR A 158 -3.67 1.45 -29.39
C TYR A 158 -3.16 2.64 -30.20
N LEU A 159 -2.04 3.26 -29.78
CA LEU A 159 -1.43 4.39 -30.49
C LEU A 159 -0.94 4.05 -31.89
N ALA A 160 -0.53 2.80 -32.14
CA ALA A 160 -0.11 2.33 -33.46
C ALA A 160 -1.19 2.49 -34.54
N HIS A 161 -2.48 2.50 -34.18
CA HIS A 161 -3.58 2.70 -35.12
C HIS A 161 -3.52 4.07 -35.80
N LEU A 162 -2.93 5.09 -35.15
CA LEU A 162 -2.73 6.42 -35.74
C LEU A 162 -1.74 6.41 -36.92
N TYR A 163 -0.94 5.35 -37.05
CA TYR A 163 0.14 5.24 -38.04
C TYR A 163 -0.01 4.03 -38.96
N GLY A 164 -1.14 3.31 -38.90
CA GLY A 164 -1.35 2.07 -39.66
C GLY A 164 -0.56 0.87 -39.13
N GLY A 165 0.01 0.97 -37.93
CA GLY A 165 0.88 -0.03 -37.33
C GLY A 165 1.95 0.59 -36.43
N ILE A 166 2.74 -0.27 -35.76
CA ILE A 166 3.90 0.18 -34.96
C ILE A 166 4.96 0.79 -35.90
N VAL A 167 5.03 0.24 -37.10
CA VAL A 167 5.84 0.70 -38.22
C VAL A 167 4.87 1.23 -39.26
N ASP A 168 5.13 2.45 -39.74
CA ASP A 168 4.29 3.06 -40.77
C ASP A 168 4.59 2.50 -42.17
N SER A 169 3.84 2.96 -43.17
CA SER A 169 4.00 2.55 -44.57
C SER A 169 5.38 2.88 -45.18
N SER A 170 6.15 3.78 -44.56
CA SER A 170 7.53 4.11 -44.97
C SER A 170 8.59 3.25 -44.27
N GLY A 171 8.17 2.25 -43.48
CA GLY A 171 9.09 1.39 -42.73
C GLY A 171 9.64 2.06 -41.46
N LYS A 172 9.15 3.24 -41.09
CA LYS A 172 9.61 3.97 -39.90
C LYS A 172 8.82 3.52 -38.67
N ARG A 173 9.52 3.11 -37.64
CA ARG A 173 8.92 2.83 -36.33
C ARG A 173 8.42 4.14 -35.70
N ARG A 174 7.12 4.25 -35.46
CA ARG A 174 6.47 5.45 -34.89
C ARG A 174 6.22 5.33 -33.40
N ILE A 175 6.05 4.10 -32.90
CA ILE A 175 5.78 3.82 -31.48
C ILE A 175 6.90 2.98 -30.88
N GLU A 176 7.48 3.49 -29.79
CA GLU A 176 8.57 2.84 -29.06
C GLU A 176 8.30 2.81 -27.56
N ALA A 177 8.44 1.62 -26.98
CA ALA A 177 8.37 1.43 -25.54
C ALA A 177 9.80 1.31 -24.99
N VAL A 178 10.15 2.21 -24.06
CA VAL A 178 11.47 2.22 -23.41
C VAL A 178 11.43 1.38 -22.14
N LYS A 179 12.43 0.51 -21.95
CA LYS A 179 12.57 -0.27 -20.71
C LYS A 179 12.97 0.67 -19.56
N GLY A 180 12.39 0.48 -18.37
CA GLY A 180 12.68 1.34 -17.21
C GLY A 180 14.15 1.39 -16.80
N GLN A 181 14.95 0.36 -17.09
CA GLN A 181 16.41 0.38 -16.87
C GLN A 181 17.12 1.44 -17.72
N VAL A 182 16.66 1.63 -18.97
CA VAL A 182 17.20 2.65 -19.89
C VAL A 182 16.81 4.04 -19.38
N THR A 183 15.55 4.25 -19.01
CA THR A 183 15.08 5.51 -18.42
C THR A 183 15.86 5.87 -17.15
N SER A 184 16.10 4.88 -16.27
CA SER A 184 16.91 5.08 -15.05
C SER A 184 18.34 5.49 -15.36
N HIS A 185 18.93 4.89 -16.38
CA HIS A 185 20.27 5.23 -16.82
C HIS A 185 20.35 6.67 -17.36
N ILE A 186 19.45 7.04 -18.27
CA ILE A 186 19.41 8.38 -18.87
C ILE A 186 19.22 9.47 -17.81
N ARG A 187 18.30 9.27 -16.86
CA ARG A 187 18.11 10.22 -15.74
C ARG A 187 19.37 10.44 -14.93
N ARG A 188 20.15 9.39 -14.69
CA ARG A 188 21.41 9.49 -13.93
C ARG A 188 22.51 10.19 -14.72
N VAL A 189 22.63 9.90 -16.02
CA VAL A 189 23.68 10.51 -16.85
C VAL A 189 23.42 12.00 -17.06
N LEU A 190 22.16 12.38 -17.28
CA LEU A 190 21.74 13.77 -17.47
C LEU A 190 21.55 14.57 -16.16
N GLY A 191 21.88 14.00 -15.00
CA GLY A 191 21.71 14.68 -13.71
C GLY A 191 20.25 14.89 -13.28
N LEU A 192 19.26 14.33 -13.96
CA LEU A 192 17.84 14.60 -13.70
C LEU A 192 17.33 14.10 -12.34
N ASN A 193 18.06 13.19 -11.67
CA ASN A 193 17.68 12.74 -10.33
C ASN A 193 17.82 13.83 -9.26
N THR A 194 18.60 14.89 -9.52
CA THR A 194 18.84 15.98 -8.55
C THR A 194 17.72 17.03 -8.54
N ILE A 195 16.78 16.97 -9.48
CA ILE A 195 15.73 17.99 -9.63
C ILE A 195 14.72 17.98 -8.48
N LEU A 196 14.44 16.81 -7.89
CA LEU A 196 13.47 16.67 -6.79
C LEU A 196 14.18 16.13 -5.53
N GLY A 197 14.10 16.86 -4.41
CA GLY A 197 14.74 16.55 -3.14
C GLY A 197 14.62 17.70 -2.12
N GLU A 198 15.06 17.49 -0.89
CA GLU A 198 15.01 18.52 0.16
C GLU A 198 16.08 19.62 -0.05
N ASN A 199 15.61 20.86 0.08
CA ASN A 199 16.29 22.16 0.13
C ASN A 199 17.28 22.54 -1.01
N PRO A 200 17.14 23.74 -1.61
CA PRO A 200 18.15 24.31 -2.50
C PRO A 200 19.54 24.50 -1.87
N GLU A 201 19.61 24.74 -0.57
CA GLU A 201 20.88 24.99 0.13
C GLU A 201 21.73 23.71 0.33
N SER A 202 21.09 22.55 0.50
CA SER A 202 21.76 21.23 0.50
C SER A 202 22.26 20.81 -0.88
N ARG A 203 21.87 21.49 -1.97
CA ARG A 203 22.33 21.17 -3.34
C ARG A 203 23.81 21.47 -3.57
N LYS A 204 24.46 22.25 -2.71
CA LYS A 204 25.90 22.58 -2.83
C LYS A 204 26.84 21.46 -2.36
N GLU A 205 26.36 20.53 -1.54
CA GLU A 205 27.21 19.49 -0.93
C GLU A 205 26.82 18.05 -1.32
N ILE A 206 25.70 17.84 -1.99
CA ILE A 206 25.34 16.50 -2.48
C ILE A 206 26.21 16.18 -3.69
N ASP A 207 27.23 15.35 -3.46
CA ASP A 207 28.02 14.70 -4.49
C ASP A 207 27.04 14.12 -5.53
N GLU A 208 27.09 14.57 -6.80
CA GLU A 208 26.20 14.13 -7.91
C GLU A 208 26.07 12.60 -8.03
N LYS A 209 26.98 11.88 -7.37
CA LYS A 209 27.16 10.44 -7.31
C LYS A 209 26.13 9.71 -6.44
N GLU A 210 25.41 10.38 -5.54
CA GLU A 210 24.53 9.72 -4.55
C GLU A 210 23.06 10.15 -4.57
N ALA A 211 22.65 11.08 -5.43
CA ALA A 211 21.24 11.48 -5.52
C ALA A 211 20.35 10.32 -6.03
N GLU A 212 19.81 9.55 -5.10
CA GLU A 212 18.77 8.57 -5.36
C GLU A 212 17.48 9.26 -5.79
N LYS A 213 16.72 8.61 -6.66
CA LYS A 213 15.44 9.16 -7.15
C LYS A 213 14.49 9.35 -5.96
N SER A 214 14.18 10.60 -5.61
CA SER A 214 13.08 10.88 -4.69
C SER A 214 11.76 10.42 -5.32
N ARG A 215 11.10 9.46 -4.66
CA ARG A 215 9.75 8.99 -5.00
C ARG A 215 8.66 9.67 -4.16
N GLU A 216 9.07 10.64 -3.36
CA GLU A 216 8.22 11.35 -2.40
C GLU A 216 7.44 12.50 -3.05
N ASP A 217 7.75 12.83 -4.30
CA ASP A 217 7.07 13.86 -5.08
C ASP A 217 6.55 13.29 -6.41
N HIS A 218 5.24 13.43 -6.69
CA HIS A 218 4.59 12.90 -7.90
C HIS A 218 5.16 13.43 -9.21
N ARG A 219 5.81 14.60 -9.21
CA ARG A 219 6.43 15.19 -10.40
C ARG A 219 7.62 14.39 -10.93
N HIS A 220 8.13 13.41 -10.19
CA HIS A 220 9.15 12.48 -10.69
C HIS A 220 8.69 11.71 -11.94
N HIS A 221 7.37 11.57 -12.15
CA HIS A 221 6.83 10.99 -13.38
C HIS A 221 7.06 11.88 -14.60
N ALA A 222 7.03 13.20 -14.46
CA ALA A 222 7.37 14.12 -15.54
C ALA A 222 8.87 14.04 -15.88
N ILE A 223 9.73 13.88 -14.87
CA ILE A 223 11.17 13.62 -15.09
C ILE A 223 11.40 12.31 -15.85
N ASP A 224 10.68 11.25 -15.49
CA ASP A 224 10.73 9.99 -16.23
C ASP A 224 10.27 10.17 -17.69
N ALA A 225 9.19 10.94 -17.93
CA ALA A 225 8.69 11.23 -19.27
C ALA A 225 9.70 12.02 -20.12
N ILE A 226 10.39 13.01 -19.53
CA ILE A 226 11.48 13.74 -20.20
C ILE A 226 12.60 12.78 -20.60
N ALA A 227 13.04 11.91 -19.68
CA ALA A 227 14.07 10.93 -19.99
C ALA A 227 13.65 9.93 -21.08
N ILE A 228 12.37 9.53 -21.12
CA ILE A 228 11.81 8.71 -22.20
C ILE A 228 11.84 9.48 -23.52
N ALA A 229 11.40 10.74 -23.55
CA ALA A 229 11.38 11.57 -24.75
C ALA A 229 12.78 11.81 -25.35
N LEU A 230 13.80 11.90 -24.50
CA LEU A 230 15.20 12.00 -24.91
C LEU A 230 15.84 10.68 -25.35
N THR A 231 15.14 9.56 -25.18
CA THR A 231 15.66 8.24 -25.56
C THR A 231 15.51 8.03 -27.06
N THR A 232 16.62 7.79 -27.76
CA THR A 232 16.60 7.39 -29.18
C THR A 232 16.91 5.90 -29.36
N PRO A 233 16.50 5.26 -30.48
CA PRO A 233 16.85 3.86 -30.79
C PRO A 233 18.36 3.59 -30.77
N SER A 234 19.14 4.56 -31.28
CA SER A 234 20.60 4.48 -31.30
C SER A 234 21.18 4.45 -29.89
N MET A 235 20.65 5.28 -28.98
CA MET A 235 21.05 5.28 -27.57
C MET A 235 20.68 3.95 -26.89
N VAL A 236 19.49 3.41 -27.15
CA VAL A 236 19.07 2.10 -26.60
C VAL A 236 20.01 0.99 -27.08
N LYS A 237 20.38 1.00 -28.37
CA LYS A 237 21.32 0.02 -28.95
C LYS A 237 22.70 0.13 -28.29
N LYS A 238 23.29 1.32 -28.24
CA LYS A 238 24.58 1.59 -27.58
C LYS A 238 24.57 1.15 -26.12
N LEU A 239 23.50 1.47 -25.38
CA LEU A 239 23.33 1.05 -23.99
C LEU A 239 23.19 -0.46 -23.84
N SER A 240 22.46 -1.12 -24.74
CA SER A 240 22.33 -2.57 -24.73
C SER A 240 23.64 -3.28 -25.05
N GLU A 241 24.44 -2.75 -25.97
CA GLU A 241 25.77 -3.28 -26.32
C GLU A 241 26.74 -3.10 -25.17
N ALA A 242 26.80 -1.90 -24.59
CA ALA A 242 27.60 -1.63 -23.39
C ALA A 242 27.17 -2.50 -22.20
N ALA A 243 25.87 -2.78 -22.04
CA ALA A 243 25.38 -3.64 -20.96
C ALA A 243 25.80 -5.11 -21.13
N LYS A 244 25.89 -5.63 -22.36
CA LYS A 244 26.38 -6.98 -22.66
C LYS A 244 27.86 -7.10 -22.32
N SER A 245 28.66 -6.11 -22.69
CA SER A 245 30.12 -6.08 -22.41
C SER A 245 30.44 -5.83 -20.93
N ALA A 246 29.51 -5.28 -20.16
CA ALA A 246 29.68 -4.92 -18.76
C ALA A 246 29.01 -5.89 -17.76
N GLY A 247 28.52 -7.05 -18.22
CA GLY A 247 27.71 -7.99 -17.42
C GLY A 247 28.38 -8.51 -16.14
N HIS A 248 29.71 -8.53 -16.08
CA HIS A 248 30.50 -9.01 -14.95
C HIS A 248 30.98 -7.88 -14.00
N LEU A 249 30.70 -6.62 -14.33
CA LEU A 249 31.20 -5.47 -13.57
C LEU A 249 30.33 -5.16 -12.35
N HIS A 250 30.98 -4.86 -11.23
CA HIS A 250 30.33 -4.31 -10.03
C HIS A 250 29.51 -3.05 -10.38
N PRO A 251 28.33 -2.80 -9.76
CA PRO A 251 27.43 -1.70 -10.15
C PRO A 251 28.08 -0.31 -10.28
N LYS A 252 29.03 0.02 -9.39
CA LYS A 252 29.83 1.27 -9.44
C LYS A 252 30.74 1.35 -10.69
N ALA A 253 31.38 0.25 -11.07
CA ALA A 253 32.20 0.16 -12.28
C ALA A 253 31.34 0.20 -13.55
N ARG A 254 30.15 -0.41 -13.50
CA ARG A 254 29.15 -0.39 -14.59
C ARG A 254 28.71 1.03 -14.93
N CYS A 255 28.49 1.87 -13.92
CA CYS A 255 28.04 3.26 -14.13
C CYS A 255 29.12 4.12 -14.82
N ARG A 256 30.39 3.97 -14.42
CA ARG A 256 31.53 4.63 -15.09
C ARG A 256 31.73 4.13 -16.52
N TYR A 257 31.56 2.82 -16.72
CA TYR A 257 31.59 2.20 -18.03
C TYR A 257 30.53 2.81 -18.97
N PHE A 258 29.28 2.91 -18.53
CA PHE A 258 28.24 3.52 -19.37
C PHE A 258 28.46 5.01 -19.66
N LYS A 259 28.91 5.83 -18.70
CA LYS A 259 29.25 7.24 -18.95
C LYS A 259 30.35 7.39 -20.02
N ARG A 260 31.28 6.44 -20.08
CA ARG A 260 32.41 6.43 -21.03
C ARG A 260 32.04 5.86 -22.40
N PHE A 261 31.18 4.84 -22.45
CA PHE A 261 30.91 4.07 -23.67
C PHE A 261 29.50 4.25 -24.25
N ALA A 262 28.62 4.97 -23.56
CA ALA A 262 27.31 5.41 -24.04
C ALA A 262 26.97 6.82 -23.51
N PRO A 263 27.78 7.85 -23.86
CA PRO A 263 27.52 9.21 -23.40
C PRO A 263 26.17 9.72 -23.92
N VAL A 264 25.46 10.43 -23.06
CA VAL A 264 24.21 11.12 -23.41
C VAL A 264 24.46 12.59 -23.14
N GLU A 265 24.57 13.38 -24.22
CA GLU A 265 24.75 14.82 -24.11
C GLU A 265 23.41 15.49 -23.83
N PRO A 266 23.38 16.52 -22.97
CA PRO A 266 22.21 17.35 -22.78
C PRO A 266 21.78 17.98 -24.12
N PRO A 267 20.47 18.09 -24.41
CA PRO A 267 19.99 18.65 -25.67
C PRO A 267 20.33 20.14 -25.86
N CYS A 268 20.60 20.87 -24.78
CA CYS A 268 20.91 22.29 -24.81
C CYS A 268 21.68 22.73 -23.56
N GLU A 269 22.22 23.94 -23.60
CA GLU A 269 22.84 24.59 -22.44
C GLU A 269 21.83 24.84 -21.32
N ASN A 270 22.30 24.71 -20.07
CA ASN A 270 21.51 24.84 -18.84
C ASN A 270 20.26 23.96 -18.82
N PHE A 271 20.32 22.79 -19.47
CA PHE A 271 19.19 21.88 -19.62
C PHE A 271 18.57 21.49 -18.28
N VAL A 272 19.38 21.14 -17.28
CA VAL A 272 18.90 20.69 -15.96
C VAL A 272 18.16 21.81 -15.24
N GLU A 273 18.67 23.05 -15.28
CA GLU A 273 18.02 24.23 -14.67
C GLU A 273 16.69 24.55 -15.35
N LYS A 274 16.65 24.50 -16.69
CA LYS A 274 15.41 24.68 -17.45
C LYS A 274 14.37 23.63 -17.07
N VAL A 275 14.77 22.36 -16.99
CA VAL A 275 13.87 21.28 -16.57
C VAL A 275 13.40 21.51 -15.13
N HIS A 276 14.30 21.90 -14.22
CA HIS A 276 13.94 22.22 -12.84
C HIS A 276 12.83 23.27 -12.76
N ASN A 277 12.99 24.40 -13.45
CA ASN A 277 12.00 25.47 -13.46
C ASN A 277 10.65 25.03 -14.04
N ILE A 278 10.65 24.18 -15.08
CA ILE A 278 9.43 23.59 -15.62
C ILE A 278 8.75 22.69 -14.59
N ILE A 279 9.52 21.76 -13.99
CA ILE A 279 9.02 20.79 -13.00
C ILE A 279 8.46 21.51 -11.77
N GLU A 280 9.08 22.58 -11.30
CA GLU A 280 8.59 23.36 -10.15
C GLU A 280 7.17 23.89 -10.35
N ASN A 281 6.84 24.29 -11.59
CA ASN A 281 5.55 24.85 -11.97
C ASN A 281 4.50 23.80 -12.34
N ILE A 282 4.85 22.50 -12.37
CA ILE A 282 3.89 21.45 -12.67
C ILE A 282 2.86 21.31 -11.55
N LYS A 283 1.59 21.40 -11.95
CA LYS A 283 0.42 21.14 -11.11
C LYS A 283 -0.10 19.74 -11.40
N THR A 284 0.13 18.80 -10.48
CA THR A 284 -0.28 17.40 -10.66
C THR A 284 -1.81 17.27 -10.74
N SER A 285 -2.30 16.70 -11.84
CA SER A 285 -3.71 16.39 -12.02
C SER A 285 -4.07 15.03 -11.40
N TYR A 286 -5.27 14.95 -10.83
CA TYR A 286 -5.79 13.73 -10.21
C TYR A 286 -7.15 13.38 -10.77
N ARG A 287 -7.30 12.11 -11.19
CA ARG A 287 -8.61 11.57 -11.50
C ARG A 287 -9.37 11.26 -10.22
N VAL A 288 -10.41 12.05 -9.95
CA VAL A 288 -11.35 11.82 -8.85
C VAL A 288 -12.46 10.89 -9.32
N SER A 289 -12.85 9.93 -8.48
CA SER A 289 -14.01 9.06 -8.73
C SER A 289 -15.02 9.24 -7.61
N ARG A 290 -16.21 9.79 -7.93
CA ARG A 290 -17.37 9.87 -7.04
C ARG A 290 -18.35 8.70 -7.14
N LYS A 291 -17.88 7.57 -7.69
CA LYS A 291 -18.70 6.36 -7.70
C LYS A 291 -18.95 5.91 -6.26
N VAL A 292 -20.21 5.63 -5.92
CA VAL A 292 -20.59 5.03 -4.64
C VAL A 292 -20.14 3.57 -4.66
N ARG A 293 -18.94 3.32 -4.13
CA ARG A 293 -18.31 1.99 -4.07
C ARG A 293 -17.48 1.85 -2.80
N GLY A 294 -17.28 0.62 -2.36
CA GLY A 294 -16.44 0.27 -1.22
C GLY A 294 -17.25 -0.37 -0.08
N PRO A 295 -16.57 -0.72 1.02
CA PRO A 295 -17.21 -1.36 2.17
C PRO A 295 -18.27 -0.43 2.78
N LEU A 296 -19.52 -0.89 2.80
CA LEU A 296 -20.64 -0.12 3.36
C LEU A 296 -20.57 -0.07 4.89
N HIS A 297 -20.15 -1.17 5.51
CA HIS A 297 -20.01 -1.33 6.94
C HIS A 297 -18.88 -2.32 7.24
N GLU A 298 -18.42 -2.37 8.49
CA GLU A 298 -17.43 -3.35 8.93
C GLU A 298 -18.03 -4.77 8.88
N GLU A 299 -17.21 -5.78 8.63
CA GLU A 299 -17.65 -7.18 8.57
C GLU A 299 -18.07 -7.73 9.94
N THR A 300 -17.59 -7.09 11.01
CA THR A 300 -17.88 -7.54 12.38
C THR A 300 -19.28 -7.14 12.80
N TYR A 301 -20.06 -8.12 13.27
CA TYR A 301 -21.33 -7.87 13.93
C TYR A 301 -21.14 -7.51 15.40
N TYR A 302 -21.87 -6.48 15.81
CA TYR A 302 -21.87 -5.94 17.15
C TYR A 302 -23.23 -6.13 17.83
N PHE A 303 -23.24 -5.91 19.14
CA PHE A 303 -24.46 -5.81 19.92
C PHE A 303 -24.40 -4.52 20.74
N PRO A 304 -25.24 -3.51 20.41
CA PRO A 304 -25.23 -2.22 21.08
C PRO A 304 -25.61 -2.33 22.56
N ARG A 305 -24.96 -1.52 23.37
CA ARG A 305 -25.14 -1.44 24.82
C ARG A 305 -25.12 -0.01 25.34
N ASP A 306 -25.81 0.22 26.45
CA ASP A 306 -25.67 1.46 27.22
C ASP A 306 -24.34 1.51 28.00
N LYS A 307 -24.02 2.65 28.65
CA LYS A 307 -22.80 2.79 29.47
C LYS A 307 -22.73 1.81 30.64
N LYS A 308 -23.88 1.28 31.09
CA LYS A 308 -23.98 0.30 32.18
C LYS A 308 -23.80 -1.14 31.66
N GLY A 309 -23.76 -1.35 30.34
CA GLY A 309 -23.55 -2.64 29.69
C GLY A 309 -24.85 -3.38 29.35
N HIS A 310 -26.03 -2.79 29.54
CA HIS A 310 -27.31 -3.39 29.16
C HIS A 310 -27.52 -3.30 27.65
N LYS A 311 -28.17 -4.32 27.07
CA LYS A 311 -28.51 -4.32 25.65
C LYS A 311 -29.50 -3.18 25.37
N LYS A 312 -29.26 -2.44 24.30
CA LYS A 312 -30.15 -1.39 23.78
C LYS A 312 -30.19 -1.47 22.26
N GLU A 313 -31.27 -0.99 21.65
CA GLU A 313 -31.34 -0.88 20.20
C GLU A 313 -30.45 0.23 19.64
N VAL A 314 -30.30 1.32 20.41
CA VAL A 314 -29.32 2.39 20.18
C VAL A 314 -28.42 2.44 21.40
N GLY A 315 -27.16 2.08 21.23
CA GLY A 315 -26.18 1.98 22.30
C GLY A 315 -24.97 2.87 22.06
N GLU A 316 -24.36 3.37 23.13
CA GLU A 316 -23.15 4.20 23.07
C GLU A 316 -21.87 3.36 22.99
N CYS A 317 -21.95 2.07 23.34
CA CYS A 317 -20.81 1.18 23.33
C CYS A 317 -21.18 -0.24 22.85
N VAL A 318 -20.15 -1.02 22.58
CA VAL A 318 -20.24 -2.44 22.21
C VAL A 318 -19.27 -3.25 23.07
N HIS A 319 -19.56 -4.54 23.27
CA HIS A 319 -18.62 -5.48 23.88
C HIS A 319 -17.97 -6.33 22.79
N ILE A 320 -16.65 -6.27 22.67
CA ILE A 320 -15.87 -7.11 21.74
C ILE A 320 -14.98 -8.07 22.50
N ARG A 321 -14.68 -9.22 21.88
CA ARG A 321 -13.82 -10.25 22.48
C ARG A 321 -12.43 -10.15 21.86
N LYS A 322 -11.41 -9.83 22.68
CA LYS A 322 -10.01 -9.74 22.24
C LYS A 322 -9.15 -10.77 22.96
N ARG A 323 -8.07 -11.21 22.32
CA ARG A 323 -7.03 -12.00 23.01
C ARG A 323 -6.22 -11.10 23.94
N LEU A 324 -5.65 -11.67 25.00
CA LEU A 324 -4.86 -10.90 25.96
C LEU A 324 -3.57 -10.32 25.34
N ASP A 325 -2.96 -11.03 24.40
CA ASP A 325 -1.78 -10.60 23.63
C ASP A 325 -2.10 -9.51 22.58
N GLU A 326 -3.36 -9.13 22.41
CA GLU A 326 -3.81 -8.04 21.52
C GLU A 326 -4.27 -6.79 22.28
N LEU A 327 -4.22 -6.81 23.62
CA LEU A 327 -4.63 -5.68 24.45
C LEU A 327 -3.48 -4.69 24.68
N THR A 328 -3.83 -3.40 24.70
CA THR A 328 -2.97 -2.35 25.26
C THR A 328 -3.26 -2.18 26.74
N SER A 329 -2.36 -1.52 27.47
CA SER A 329 -2.51 -1.27 28.92
C SER A 329 -3.79 -0.46 29.22
N GLU A 330 -4.13 0.52 28.37
CA GLU A 330 -5.37 1.30 28.44
C GLU A 330 -6.65 0.46 28.27
N ASN A 331 -6.56 -0.74 27.67
CA ASN A 331 -7.72 -1.60 27.46
C ASN A 331 -8.05 -2.48 28.66
N ILE A 332 -7.17 -2.54 29.68
CA ILE A 332 -7.39 -3.39 30.87
C ILE A 332 -8.59 -2.89 31.68
N GLU A 333 -8.67 -1.58 31.93
CA GLU A 333 -9.80 -0.97 32.66
C GLU A 333 -11.15 -1.22 31.95
N ASN A 334 -11.10 -1.39 30.63
CA ASN A 334 -12.25 -1.64 29.79
C ASN A 334 -12.73 -3.11 29.81
N ILE A 335 -12.07 -4.01 30.53
CA ILE A 335 -12.52 -5.40 30.70
C ILE A 335 -13.85 -5.41 31.47
N VAL A 336 -14.87 -6.01 30.84
CA VAL A 336 -16.25 -5.98 31.34
C VAL A 336 -16.41 -6.74 32.66
N ASP A 337 -15.77 -7.90 32.78
CA ASP A 337 -15.85 -8.75 33.96
C ASP A 337 -14.80 -8.32 34.99
N LYS A 338 -15.27 -7.90 36.18
CA LYS A 338 -14.42 -7.38 37.26
C LYS A 338 -13.43 -8.43 37.76
N THR A 339 -13.87 -9.68 37.96
CA THR A 339 -13.01 -10.75 38.46
C THR A 339 -11.94 -11.13 37.45
N VAL A 340 -12.30 -11.21 36.17
CA VAL A 340 -11.35 -11.45 35.09
C VAL A 340 -10.32 -10.32 35.00
N ARG A 341 -10.75 -9.06 35.17
CA ARG A 341 -9.87 -7.88 35.17
C ARG A 341 -8.84 -7.97 36.30
N GLU A 342 -9.30 -8.22 37.53
CA GLU A 342 -8.44 -8.40 38.70
C GLU A 342 -7.40 -9.52 38.50
N CYS A 343 -7.80 -10.66 37.92
CA CYS A 343 -6.88 -11.75 37.59
C CYS A 343 -5.80 -11.34 36.56
N VAL A 344 -6.17 -10.53 35.56
CA VAL A 344 -5.23 -10.04 34.54
C VAL A 344 -4.25 -9.04 35.15
N GLU A 345 -4.73 -8.10 35.95
CA GLU A 345 -3.91 -7.10 36.65
C GLU A 345 -2.94 -7.75 37.65
N ALA A 346 -3.43 -8.72 38.43
CA ALA A 346 -2.60 -9.48 39.37
C ALA A 346 -1.47 -10.23 38.65
N LYS A 347 -1.76 -10.87 37.51
CA LYS A 347 -0.75 -11.60 36.74
C LYS A 347 0.29 -10.67 36.10
N LEU A 348 -0.12 -9.48 35.64
CA LEU A 348 0.81 -8.47 35.13
C LEU A 348 1.75 -7.97 36.23
N LYS A 349 1.22 -7.74 37.43
CA LYS A 349 2.00 -7.34 38.61
C LYS A 349 3.00 -8.43 39.02
N GLU A 350 2.58 -9.70 39.03
CA GLU A 350 3.44 -10.85 39.30
C GLU A 350 4.61 -10.94 38.30
N LEU A 351 4.35 -10.69 37.02
CA LEU A 351 5.35 -10.74 35.96
C LEU A 351 6.22 -9.47 35.87
N GLY A 352 5.93 -8.42 36.65
CA GLY A 352 6.61 -7.13 36.56
C GLY A 352 6.44 -6.43 35.20
N LYS A 353 5.37 -6.75 34.46
CA LYS A 353 5.13 -6.22 33.10
C LYS A 353 3.92 -5.28 33.08
N THR A 354 4.02 -4.20 32.34
CA THR A 354 2.94 -3.21 32.17
C THR A 354 2.10 -3.44 30.90
N SER A 355 2.63 -4.18 29.94
CA SER A 355 2.02 -4.41 28.63
C SER A 355 1.44 -5.83 28.52
N PRO A 356 0.09 -5.99 28.44
CA PRO A 356 -0.55 -7.29 28.16
C PRO A 356 -0.02 -7.94 26.88
N LYS A 357 0.18 -7.13 25.83
CA LYS A 357 0.68 -7.57 24.53
C LYS A 357 2.03 -8.29 24.60
N GLU A 358 2.89 -7.90 25.53
CA GLU A 358 4.21 -8.51 25.71
C GLU A 358 4.18 -9.63 26.75
N ALA A 359 3.42 -9.45 27.83
CA ALA A 359 3.31 -10.43 28.90
C ALA A 359 2.69 -11.74 28.42
N PHE A 360 1.59 -11.66 27.65
CA PHE A 360 0.73 -12.79 27.34
C PHE A 360 0.98 -13.43 25.97
N LYS A 361 2.07 -13.07 25.29
CA LYS A 361 2.55 -13.81 24.09
C LYS A 361 2.95 -15.24 24.42
N GLN A 362 3.52 -15.45 25.61
CA GLN A 362 3.88 -16.76 26.10
C GLN A 362 2.69 -17.39 26.82
N GLU A 363 2.36 -18.62 26.45
CA GLU A 363 1.19 -19.32 26.98
C GLU A 363 1.32 -19.63 28.49
N SER A 364 2.56 -19.81 28.97
CA SER A 364 2.90 -19.98 30.40
C SER A 364 2.50 -18.77 31.26
N ASN A 365 2.44 -17.58 30.66
CA ASN A 365 2.20 -16.33 31.36
C ASN A 365 0.73 -15.97 31.44
N LEU A 366 -0.17 -16.79 30.86
CA LEU A 366 -1.60 -16.49 30.83
C LEU A 366 -2.22 -16.54 32.24
N PRO A 367 -3.10 -15.58 32.58
CA PRO A 367 -3.77 -15.56 33.87
C PRO A 367 -4.79 -16.69 33.97
N ARG A 368 -4.98 -17.19 35.19
CA ARG A 368 -6.00 -18.19 35.52
C ARG A 368 -7.15 -17.53 36.25
N HIS A 369 -8.37 -17.92 35.91
CA HIS A 369 -9.56 -17.53 36.65
C HIS A 369 -9.60 -18.27 38.00
N LYS A 370 -10.40 -17.78 38.95
CA LYS A 370 -10.58 -18.39 40.28
C LYS A 370 -11.01 -19.86 40.26
N ASN A 371 -11.57 -20.35 39.14
CA ASN A 371 -11.94 -21.74 38.91
C ASN A 371 -10.86 -22.57 38.18
N GLY A 372 -9.61 -22.09 38.14
CA GLY A 372 -8.46 -22.78 37.55
C GLY A 372 -8.34 -22.69 36.01
N LYS A 373 -9.38 -22.22 35.31
CA LYS A 373 -9.38 -22.12 33.84
C LYS A 373 -8.47 -21.01 33.34
N ILE A 374 -7.71 -21.29 32.28
CA ILE A 374 -6.82 -20.31 31.64
C ILE A 374 -7.65 -19.28 30.87
N ILE A 375 -7.40 -17.99 31.13
CA ILE A 375 -8.04 -16.88 30.44
C ILE A 375 -7.19 -16.54 29.22
N ARG A 376 -7.71 -16.85 28.01
CA ARG A 376 -7.04 -16.51 26.74
C ARG A 376 -7.59 -15.24 26.09
N LYS A 377 -8.90 -15.01 26.29
CA LYS A 377 -9.66 -13.93 25.65
C LYS A 377 -10.59 -13.29 26.66
N VAL A 378 -10.72 -11.96 26.60
CA VAL A 378 -11.57 -11.18 27.48
C VAL A 378 -12.57 -10.35 26.67
N ARG A 379 -13.71 -10.02 27.30
CA ARG A 379 -14.67 -9.07 26.73
C ARG A 379 -14.28 -7.68 27.19
N ILE A 380 -14.10 -6.76 26.23
CA ILE A 380 -13.81 -5.35 26.48
C ILE A 380 -14.95 -4.46 26.01
N ARG A 381 -15.22 -3.39 26.74
CA ARG A 381 -16.08 -2.30 26.33
C ARG A 381 -15.33 -1.43 25.32
N LYS A 382 -15.95 -1.16 24.17
CA LYS A 382 -15.44 -0.26 23.14
C LYS A 382 -16.52 0.78 22.82
N ASN A 383 -16.17 2.06 22.88
CA ASN A 383 -17.04 3.14 22.40
C ASN A 383 -17.07 3.07 20.87
N LEU A 384 -18.21 2.69 20.32
CA LEU A 384 -18.39 2.48 18.89
C LEU A 384 -19.86 2.67 18.55
N SER A 385 -20.15 3.61 17.66
CA SER A 385 -21.49 3.77 17.11
C SER A 385 -21.77 2.67 16.09
N VAL A 386 -22.93 2.04 16.21
CA VAL A 386 -23.37 0.95 15.32
C VAL A 386 -24.80 1.21 14.85
N PHE A 387 -25.12 0.75 13.66
CA PHE A 387 -26.45 0.88 13.07
C PHE A 387 -26.96 -0.50 12.63
N PRO A 388 -28.30 -0.70 12.63
CA PRO A 388 -28.88 -1.97 12.21
C PRO A 388 -28.83 -2.14 10.69
N VAL A 389 -28.60 -3.37 10.25
CA VAL A 389 -28.75 -3.83 8.87
C VAL A 389 -29.58 -5.12 8.85
N GLY A 390 -30.41 -5.28 7.82
CA GLY A 390 -31.37 -6.37 7.73
C GLY A 390 -32.55 -6.22 8.68
N GLU A 391 -33.51 -7.14 8.58
CA GLU A 391 -34.79 -7.07 9.29
C GLU A 391 -35.10 -8.39 10.02
N GLY A 392 -36.01 -8.32 11.00
CA GLY A 392 -36.45 -9.48 11.79
C GLY A 392 -35.28 -10.28 12.37
N SER A 393 -35.29 -11.60 12.15
CA SER A 393 -34.24 -12.53 12.62
C SER A 393 -32.87 -12.30 11.97
N ARG A 394 -32.81 -11.58 10.85
CA ARG A 394 -31.58 -11.22 10.14
C ARG A 394 -31.02 -9.86 10.55
N LYS A 395 -31.70 -9.12 11.45
CA LYS A 395 -31.19 -7.85 11.99
C LYS A 395 -29.81 -8.07 12.63
N ARG A 396 -28.80 -7.33 12.16
CA ARG A 396 -27.44 -7.29 12.71
C ARG A 396 -27.06 -5.84 12.96
N TYR A 397 -26.15 -5.59 13.88
CA TYR A 397 -25.61 -4.25 14.09
C TYR A 397 -24.17 -4.21 13.61
N VAL A 398 -23.84 -3.18 12.84
CA VAL A 398 -22.54 -3.03 12.19
C VAL A 398 -22.04 -1.61 12.41
N ALA A 399 -20.72 -1.45 12.37
CA ALA A 399 -20.09 -0.13 12.40
C ALA A 399 -19.86 0.38 10.98
N ASN A 400 -19.76 1.70 10.83
CA ASN A 400 -19.42 2.30 9.54
C ASN A 400 -18.00 1.92 9.12
N ALA A 401 -17.82 1.42 7.89
CA ALA A 401 -16.49 1.08 7.38
C ALA A 401 -15.84 2.20 6.57
N SER A 402 -16.63 3.03 5.87
CA SER A 402 -16.06 4.06 5.00
C SER A 402 -16.99 5.26 4.81
N ASN A 403 -16.38 6.42 4.57
CA ASN A 403 -17.09 7.66 4.26
C ASN A 403 -16.96 7.99 2.78
N HIS A 404 -18.05 8.45 2.16
CA HIS A 404 -18.06 8.81 0.76
C HIS A 404 -17.56 10.24 0.55
N HIS A 405 -18.13 11.20 1.29
CA HIS A 405 -17.83 12.62 1.17
C HIS A 405 -18.30 13.39 2.40
N MET A 406 -17.94 14.66 2.47
CA MET A 406 -18.47 15.62 3.43
C MET A 406 -19.14 16.78 2.69
N GLU A 407 -20.37 17.09 3.05
CA GLU A 407 -21.10 18.25 2.55
C GLU A 407 -20.75 19.46 3.44
N ILE A 408 -20.26 20.54 2.84
CA ILE A 408 -19.91 21.79 3.52
C ILE A 408 -21.04 22.79 3.30
N VAL A 409 -21.56 23.31 4.41
CA VAL A 409 -22.73 24.17 4.43
C VAL A 409 -22.40 25.42 5.23
N GLU A 410 -22.62 26.59 4.65
CA GLU A 410 -22.56 27.87 5.35
C GLU A 410 -23.86 28.06 6.14
N THR A 411 -23.73 28.25 7.44
CA THR A 411 -24.82 28.56 8.36
C THR A 411 -24.58 29.93 8.98
N THR A 412 -25.63 30.57 9.49
CA THR A 412 -25.52 31.83 10.22
C THR A 412 -25.86 31.58 11.69
N LYS A 413 -24.88 31.74 12.58
CA LYS A 413 -25.06 31.55 14.03
C LYS A 413 -24.69 32.84 14.75
N GLY A 414 -25.66 33.47 15.41
CA GLY A 414 -25.45 34.75 16.10
C GLY A 414 -24.97 35.89 15.18
N GLY A 415 -25.45 35.93 13.93
CA GLY A 415 -25.07 36.95 12.94
C GLY A 415 -23.73 36.73 12.24
N LYS A 416 -22.96 35.70 12.61
CA LYS A 416 -21.69 35.34 11.96
C LYS A 416 -21.89 34.12 11.06
N LYS A 417 -21.26 34.17 9.88
CA LYS A 417 -21.18 33.03 8.96
C LYS A 417 -20.23 31.98 9.53
N GLU A 418 -20.66 30.73 9.56
CA GLU A 418 -19.88 29.57 10.00
C GLU A 418 -20.03 28.46 8.95
N TRP A 419 -18.97 27.67 8.71
CA TRP A 419 -19.06 26.47 7.88
C TRP A 419 -19.24 25.24 8.75
N GLU A 420 -20.31 24.49 8.49
CA GLU A 420 -20.62 23.20 9.08
C GLU A 420 -20.36 22.07 8.09
N GLY A 421 -19.88 20.94 8.59
CA GLY A 421 -19.63 19.73 7.80
C GLY A 421 -20.59 18.60 8.17
N TYR A 422 -21.17 17.96 7.16
CA TYR A 422 -22.02 16.77 7.27
C TYR A 422 -21.35 15.61 6.54
N VAL A 423 -20.89 14.60 7.28
CA VAL A 423 -20.14 13.48 6.70
C VAL A 423 -21.11 12.38 6.27
N VAL A 424 -21.17 12.12 4.97
CA VAL A 424 -22.01 11.09 4.39
C VAL A 424 -21.23 9.79 4.29
N THR A 425 -21.74 8.75 4.95
CA THR A 425 -21.13 7.41 4.89
C THR A 425 -21.34 6.76 3.52
N THR A 426 -20.52 5.78 3.15
CA THR A 426 -20.74 5.04 1.90
C THR A 426 -22.05 4.25 1.94
N TYR A 427 -22.45 3.76 3.12
CA TYR A 427 -23.76 3.13 3.33
C TYR A 427 -24.89 4.12 3.04
N GLU A 428 -24.85 5.32 3.62
CA GLU A 428 -25.85 6.36 3.41
C GLU A 428 -25.91 6.79 1.94
N ALA A 429 -24.76 7.03 1.30
CA ALA A 429 -24.70 7.35 -0.12
C ALA A 429 -25.34 6.25 -1.00
N MET A 430 -25.17 4.98 -0.61
CA MET A 430 -25.80 3.84 -1.28
C MET A 430 -27.32 3.79 -1.06
N GLN A 431 -27.78 4.11 0.16
CA GLN A 431 -29.23 4.21 0.43
C GLN A 431 -29.87 5.33 -0.39
N ARG A 432 -29.26 6.52 -0.41
CA ARG A 432 -29.71 7.64 -1.25
C ARG A 432 -29.81 7.23 -2.72
N LEU A 433 -28.76 6.57 -3.24
CA LEU A 433 -28.75 6.06 -4.61
C LEU A 433 -29.87 5.04 -4.87
N LYS A 434 -30.09 4.09 -3.95
CA LYS A 434 -31.17 3.09 -4.05
C LYS A 434 -32.55 3.74 -4.05
N ASN A 435 -32.73 4.79 -3.25
CA ASN A 435 -33.97 5.55 -3.15
C ASN A 435 -34.15 6.59 -4.27
N LYS A 436 -33.19 6.69 -5.21
CA LYS A 436 -33.14 7.72 -6.27
C LYS A 436 -33.07 9.15 -5.72
N GLU A 437 -32.53 9.32 -4.52
CA GLU A 437 -32.24 10.61 -3.92
C GLU A 437 -30.88 11.14 -4.40
N PRO A 438 -30.66 12.47 -4.42
CA PRO A 438 -29.35 13.03 -4.69
C PRO A 438 -28.29 12.50 -3.72
N ILE A 439 -27.20 11.95 -4.25
CA ILE A 439 -26.08 11.45 -3.41
C ILE A 439 -25.49 12.60 -2.57
N ILE A 440 -25.33 13.78 -3.18
CA ILE A 440 -24.93 15.01 -2.51
C ILE A 440 -26.19 15.83 -2.28
N LYS A 441 -26.54 16.05 -1.01
CA LYS A 441 -27.64 16.91 -0.61
C LYS A 441 -27.17 18.36 -0.71
N ARG A 442 -27.98 19.20 -1.37
CA ARG A 442 -27.70 20.64 -1.54
C ARG A 442 -28.66 21.55 -0.79
N ASP A 443 -29.88 21.06 -0.55
CA ASP A 443 -30.87 21.78 0.22
C ASP A 443 -30.80 21.34 1.69
N PHE A 444 -30.53 22.29 2.59
CA PHE A 444 -30.46 22.07 4.04
C PHE A 444 -31.53 22.85 4.81
N GLY A 445 -32.51 23.44 4.11
CA GLY A 445 -33.54 24.30 4.69
C GLY A 445 -33.10 25.75 4.87
N GLU A 446 -33.98 26.56 5.46
CA GLU A 446 -33.78 28.00 5.63
C GLU A 446 -32.52 28.33 6.46
N GLY A 447 -31.81 29.39 6.06
CA GLY A 447 -30.61 29.88 6.76
C GLY A 447 -29.34 29.02 6.54
N LYS A 448 -29.41 27.99 5.68
CA LYS A 448 -28.29 27.13 5.35
C LYS A 448 -28.00 27.14 3.85
N LYS A 449 -26.77 27.48 3.46
CA LYS A 449 -26.34 27.52 2.06
C LYS A 449 -25.28 26.46 1.81
N PHE A 450 -25.57 25.50 0.93
CA PHE A 450 -24.55 24.57 0.46
C PHE A 450 -23.42 25.30 -0.28
N VAL A 451 -22.18 24.99 0.09
CA VAL A 451 -20.97 25.62 -0.48
C VAL A 451 -20.37 24.68 -1.53
N PHE A 452 -19.96 23.50 -1.10
CA PHE A 452 -19.48 22.39 -1.92
C PHE A 452 -19.42 21.12 -1.05
N SER A 453 -19.17 19.98 -1.67
CA SER A 453 -18.80 18.73 -1.00
C SER A 453 -17.31 18.45 -1.17
N LEU A 454 -16.74 17.64 -0.28
CA LEU A 454 -15.35 17.22 -0.30
C LEU A 454 -15.25 15.69 -0.21
N ALA A 455 -14.65 15.07 -1.20
CA ALA A 455 -14.35 13.63 -1.24
C ALA A 455 -12.85 13.35 -1.26
N CYS A 456 -12.44 12.15 -0.87
CA CYS A 456 -11.06 11.72 -0.97
C CYS A 456 -10.56 11.83 -2.42
N GLY A 457 -9.38 12.43 -2.60
CA GLY A 457 -8.75 12.66 -3.89
C GLY A 457 -9.10 14.00 -4.54
N GLU A 458 -10.11 14.71 -4.05
CA GLU A 458 -10.43 16.06 -4.54
C GLU A 458 -9.39 17.09 -4.14
N ILE A 459 -9.37 18.20 -4.87
CA ILE A 459 -8.37 19.25 -4.74
C ILE A 459 -9.04 20.49 -4.19
N ILE A 460 -8.37 21.10 -3.22
CA ILE A 460 -8.75 22.37 -2.61
C ILE A 460 -7.59 23.35 -2.74
N GLU A 461 -7.94 24.61 -2.90
CA GLU A 461 -7.02 25.74 -2.85
C GLU A 461 -7.35 26.58 -1.63
N LEU A 462 -6.35 26.93 -0.83
CA LEU A 462 -6.55 27.69 0.42
C LEU A 462 -5.26 28.42 0.82
N ASP A 463 -5.40 29.39 1.73
CA ASP A 463 -4.29 30.19 2.23
C ASP A 463 -3.29 29.30 3.01
N GLU A 464 -2.01 29.39 2.67
CA GLU A 464 -0.93 28.71 3.38
C GLU A 464 -0.73 29.32 4.77
N VAL A 465 -0.38 28.46 5.73
CA VAL A 465 -0.13 28.87 7.10
C VAL A 465 1.16 28.24 7.62
N ASP A 466 1.84 28.95 8.50
CA ASP A 466 3.03 28.46 9.20
C ASP A 466 2.69 27.47 10.33
N GLU A 467 3.71 27.03 11.06
CA GLU A 467 3.55 26.12 12.20
C GLU A 467 2.69 26.70 13.33
N LYS A 468 2.66 28.02 13.46
CA LYS A 468 1.85 28.78 14.43
C LYS A 468 0.46 29.14 13.89
N ARG A 469 0.09 28.65 12.70
CA ARG A 469 -1.16 28.93 11.97
C ARG A 469 -1.34 30.37 11.52
N GLN A 470 -0.25 31.13 11.40
CA GLN A 470 -0.25 32.46 10.81
C GLN A 470 -0.18 32.35 9.30
N LYS A 471 -0.90 33.24 8.58
CA LYS A 471 -0.92 33.23 7.11
C LYS A 471 0.47 33.54 6.57
N ILE A 472 0.95 32.71 5.65
CA ILE A 472 2.18 32.96 4.91
C ILE A 472 1.84 33.96 3.79
N LEU A 473 2.65 35.01 3.66
CA LEU A 473 2.47 36.02 2.62
C LEU A 473 3.38 35.73 1.42
N ASP A 474 2.92 36.11 0.23
CA ASP A 474 3.73 36.13 -0.98
C ASP A 474 4.59 37.40 -1.08
N GLU A 475 5.37 37.50 -2.14
CA GLU A 475 6.25 38.65 -2.44
C GLU A 475 5.49 39.99 -2.54
N ASN A 476 4.18 39.95 -2.78
CA ASN A 476 3.31 41.12 -2.89
C ASN A 476 2.54 41.41 -1.59
N GLY A 477 2.82 40.68 -0.50
CA GLY A 477 2.15 40.83 0.79
C GLY A 477 0.74 40.22 0.86
N ASN A 478 0.31 39.48 -0.15
CA ASN A 478 -0.98 38.78 -0.15
C ASN A 478 -0.84 37.38 0.47
N PRO A 479 -1.90 36.81 1.08
CA PRO A 479 -1.86 35.43 1.54
C PRO A 479 -1.51 34.46 0.42
N LYS A 480 -0.40 33.74 0.58
CA LYS A 480 0.07 32.74 -0.38
C LYS A 480 -0.95 31.62 -0.48
N ARG A 481 -1.31 31.24 -1.72
CA ARG A 481 -2.31 30.21 -2.01
C ARG A 481 -1.63 28.87 -2.29
N GLY A 482 -2.05 27.83 -1.58
CA GLY A 482 -1.55 26.47 -1.76
C GLY A 482 -2.61 25.55 -2.35
N LEU A 483 -2.17 24.60 -3.19
CA LEU A 483 -3.02 23.53 -3.74
C LEU A 483 -2.81 22.24 -2.94
N TYR A 484 -3.90 21.67 -2.44
CA TYR A 484 -3.88 20.48 -1.61
C TYR A 484 -4.86 19.42 -2.10
N ARG A 485 -4.43 18.16 -2.03
CA ARG A 485 -5.25 16.98 -2.29
C ARG A 485 -5.79 16.41 -0.99
N ILE A 486 -7.10 16.19 -0.92
CA ILE A 486 -7.76 15.57 0.23
C ILE A 486 -7.40 14.09 0.27
N ARG A 487 -6.94 13.63 1.44
CA ARG A 487 -6.57 12.23 1.68
C ARG A 487 -7.59 11.50 2.53
N THR A 488 -8.24 12.19 3.48
CA THR A 488 -9.28 11.58 4.32
C THR A 488 -10.42 12.53 4.64
N VAL A 489 -11.61 11.95 4.79
CA VAL A 489 -12.84 12.61 5.21
C VAL A 489 -13.42 11.82 6.40
N PRO A 490 -12.93 12.05 7.63
CA PRO A 490 -13.35 11.26 8.80
C PRO A 490 -14.64 11.77 9.45
N GLN A 491 -15.29 10.91 10.25
CA GLN A 491 -16.49 11.27 11.03
C GLN A 491 -16.25 12.40 12.06
N SER A 492 -15.00 12.61 12.48
CA SER A 492 -14.62 13.75 13.34
C SER A 492 -14.69 15.10 12.62
N LYS A 493 -14.98 15.12 11.31
CA LYS A 493 -15.04 16.30 10.42
C LYS A 493 -13.70 17.01 10.21
N GLN A 494 -12.64 16.55 10.87
CA GLN A 494 -11.29 17.09 10.67
C GLN A 494 -10.65 16.38 9.46
N ILE A 495 -10.78 16.97 8.28
CA ILE A 495 -10.20 16.42 7.06
C ILE A 495 -8.68 16.47 7.13
N ARG A 496 -8.06 15.55 6.40
CA ARG A 496 -6.62 15.55 6.15
C ARG A 496 -6.36 15.76 4.66
N PHE A 497 -5.46 16.68 4.35
CA PHE A 497 -5.04 17.00 3.00
C PHE A 497 -3.53 17.18 2.96
N VAL A 498 -2.94 17.07 1.78
CA VAL A 498 -1.48 17.15 1.56
C VAL A 498 -1.21 17.95 0.30
N PRO A 499 -0.01 18.57 0.14
CA PRO A 499 0.33 19.28 -1.08
C PRO A 499 0.09 18.39 -2.30
N ILE A 500 -0.43 18.97 -3.40
CA ILE A 500 -0.79 18.18 -4.59
C ILE A 500 0.36 17.38 -5.19
N ASN A 501 1.60 17.75 -4.92
CA ASN A 501 2.77 17.05 -5.44
C ASN A 501 3.32 15.99 -4.46
N ASP A 502 2.83 15.92 -3.22
CA ASP A 502 3.33 14.97 -2.22
C ASP A 502 2.82 13.52 -2.51
N ALA A 503 3.77 12.63 -2.78
CA ALA A 503 3.54 11.22 -3.08
C ALA A 503 3.76 10.29 -1.88
N ARG A 504 4.18 10.82 -0.73
CA ARG A 504 4.45 10.01 0.46
C ARG A 504 3.18 9.36 0.98
N LYS A 505 3.37 8.31 1.79
CA LYS A 505 2.26 7.71 2.52
C LYS A 505 1.73 8.71 3.54
N ILE A 506 0.42 8.68 3.76
CA ILE A 506 -0.23 9.57 4.72
C ILE A 506 0.33 9.39 6.15
N THR A 507 0.90 8.23 6.46
CA THR A 507 1.55 7.91 7.73
C THR A 507 2.91 8.60 7.92
N GLN A 508 3.59 8.93 6.82
CA GLN A 508 4.92 9.57 6.82
C GLN A 508 4.82 11.11 6.85
N ILE A 509 3.68 11.66 6.44
CA ILE A 509 3.47 13.11 6.40
C ILE A 509 3.09 13.61 7.80
N PRO A 510 3.59 14.75 8.27
CA PRO A 510 3.12 15.37 9.51
C PRO A 510 1.62 15.71 9.47
N LYS A 511 1.00 15.89 10.64
CA LYS A 511 -0.42 16.32 10.73
C LYS A 511 -0.56 17.83 10.88
N GLN A 512 0.46 18.50 11.42
CA GLN A 512 0.52 19.93 11.64
C GLN A 512 0.34 20.68 10.30
N GLY A 513 -0.49 21.72 10.28
CA GLY A 513 -0.83 22.50 9.08
C GLY A 513 -1.68 21.78 8.01
N MET A 514 -1.75 20.44 8.06
CA MET A 514 -2.30 19.55 7.02
C MET A 514 -3.66 18.94 7.41
N THR A 515 -4.34 19.54 8.39
CA THR A 515 -5.69 19.17 8.78
C THR A 515 -6.54 20.40 9.01
N ALA A 516 -7.83 20.31 8.73
CA ALA A 516 -8.78 21.39 8.96
C ALA A 516 -10.17 20.85 9.29
N LYS A 517 -10.91 21.60 10.10
CA LYS A 517 -12.36 21.46 10.21
C LYS A 517 -13.03 22.39 9.19
N PRO A 518 -14.32 22.22 8.88
CA PRO A 518 -15.06 23.08 7.95
C PRO A 518 -14.86 24.59 8.22
N GLU A 519 -14.96 25.03 9.48
CA GLU A 519 -14.75 26.44 9.81
C GLU A 519 -13.32 26.91 9.56
N THR A 520 -12.32 26.09 9.87
CA THR A 520 -10.91 26.40 9.55
C THR A 520 -10.67 26.49 8.04
N LEU A 521 -11.44 25.78 7.20
CA LEU A 521 -11.37 25.93 5.75
C LEU A 521 -11.93 27.29 5.32
N ARG A 522 -13.01 27.77 5.96
CA ARG A 522 -13.59 29.09 5.71
C ARG A 522 -12.58 30.20 6.01
N GLU A 523 -11.96 30.15 7.19
CA GLU A 523 -10.95 31.13 7.65
C GLU A 523 -9.72 31.19 6.72
N ARG A 524 -9.39 30.06 6.08
CA ARG A 524 -8.30 29.93 5.10
C ARG A 524 -8.76 30.18 3.66
N ASN A 525 -9.93 30.79 3.45
CA ASN A 525 -10.48 31.14 2.14
C ASN A 525 -10.50 29.95 1.17
N CYS A 526 -10.85 28.77 1.67
CA CYS A 526 -10.81 27.53 0.92
C CYS A 526 -11.78 27.56 -0.27
N GLN A 527 -11.31 27.08 -1.42
CA GLN A 527 -12.09 26.88 -2.63
C GLN A 527 -11.84 25.47 -3.15
N LYS A 528 -12.88 24.84 -3.67
CA LYS A 528 -12.75 23.56 -4.37
C LYS A 528 -12.33 23.82 -5.81
N VAL A 529 -11.34 23.07 -6.28
CA VAL A 529 -10.78 23.22 -7.62
C VAL A 529 -10.60 21.87 -8.30
N ILE A 530 -10.54 21.90 -9.63
CA ILE A 530 -10.08 20.78 -10.45
C ILE A 530 -8.84 21.21 -11.21
N ILE A 531 -7.90 20.27 -11.36
CA ILE A 531 -6.72 20.45 -12.21
C ILE A 531 -6.93 19.60 -13.44
N THR A 532 -7.04 20.23 -14.62
CA THR A 532 -7.23 19.50 -15.88
C THR A 532 -6.01 18.61 -16.18
N PRO A 533 -6.10 17.62 -17.08
CA PRO A 533 -4.94 16.83 -17.47
C PRO A 533 -3.75 17.66 -18.00
N LEU A 534 -3.98 18.92 -18.40
CA LEU A 534 -2.96 19.85 -18.85
C LEU A 534 -2.38 20.73 -17.73
N GLY A 535 -2.85 20.57 -16.48
CA GLY A 535 -2.36 21.36 -15.33
C GLY A 535 -3.11 22.67 -15.09
N GLU A 536 -4.18 22.95 -15.83
CA GLU A 536 -4.99 24.16 -15.63
C GLU A 536 -5.84 24.04 -14.38
N VAL A 537 -5.81 25.07 -13.52
CA VAL A 537 -6.65 25.12 -12.31
C VAL A 537 -7.97 25.79 -12.66
N ARG A 538 -9.08 25.09 -12.41
CA ARG A 538 -10.44 25.64 -12.60
C ARG A 538 -11.22 25.51 -11.30
N LYS A 539 -12.03 26.52 -10.98
CA LYS A 539 -12.99 26.42 -9.86
C LYS A 539 -13.97 25.28 -10.14
N ALA A 540 -14.20 24.47 -9.11
CA ALA A 540 -15.13 23.36 -9.17
C ALA A 540 -16.19 23.58 -8.10
N ASN A 541 -17.40 23.93 -8.53
CA ASN A 541 -18.59 23.90 -7.69
C ASN A 541 -19.36 22.63 -8.05
N ASP A 542 -19.94 21.96 -7.05
CA ASP A 542 -20.64 20.71 -7.28
C ASP A 542 -21.92 20.86 -8.09
#